data_AF-A0A818LRF5-F1
#
_entry.id   AF-A0A818LRF5-F1
#
_cell.length_a   1.000
_cell.length_b   1.000
_cell.length_c   1.000
_cell.angle_alpha   90.00
_cell.angle_beta   90.00
_cell.angle_gamma   90.00
#
_symmetry.space_group_name_H-M   'P 1'
#
loop_
_entity.id
_entity.type
_entity.pdbx_description
1 polymer ?
#
loop_
_entity_poly.entity_id
_entity_poly.type
_entity_poly.pdbx_seq_one_letter_code
_entity_poly.pdbx_strand_id
1 'polypeptide(L)'
;MGLYRGFGCTLLSKLVCWYTTTQVDQLLGPVEVIVPNDETKPRWNVCVKKTLREVRCQSWGILLSHPFQVMAIRCMGQFIGRENVYSSINIIQNFQEIYNKQGIGGFFVGLIPRWLLEITTIIISNVLIHMLKTQLPTQSEMLPLYEYFAAFVAQTVTYPLSVVTTIMTVNRSGLRAGMLPISPIYANWQDAYKQLSKTEQLKRGSSFFNRVAIGTFGLPAPGTPIPNA
;
A
#
# COMPACT_ATOMS: atom_id res chain seq x y z
N MET A 1 12.49 -19.50 11.20
CA MET A 1 11.84 -18.35 11.87
C MET A 1 11.80 -17.12 10.95
N GLY A 2 10.90 -17.10 9.96
CA GLY A 2 10.76 -15.99 8.99
C GLY A 2 9.54 -15.08 9.22
N LEU A 3 8.57 -15.52 10.03
CA LEU A 3 7.24 -14.90 10.13
C LEU A 3 7.25 -13.46 10.65
N TYR A 4 8.16 -13.14 11.59
CA TYR A 4 8.23 -11.82 12.22
C TYR A 4 9.23 -10.86 11.58
N ARG A 5 9.86 -11.26 10.46
CA ARG A 5 10.84 -10.40 9.78
C ARG A 5 10.13 -9.17 9.22
N GLY A 6 10.60 -7.98 9.61
CA GLY A 6 10.01 -6.71 9.19
C GLY A 6 8.75 -6.27 9.95
N PHE A 7 8.24 -7.08 10.89
CA PHE A 7 7.05 -6.72 11.68
C PHE A 7 7.28 -5.44 12.49
N GLY A 8 8.42 -5.31 13.18
CA GLY A 8 8.75 -4.12 13.97
C GLY A 8 8.78 -2.84 13.13
N CYS A 9 9.40 -2.88 11.94
CA CYS A 9 9.40 -1.75 11.00
C CYS A 9 8.01 -1.44 10.45
N THR A 10 7.17 -2.47 10.25
CA THR A 10 5.78 -2.29 9.80
C THR A 10 4.97 -1.58 10.87
N LEU A 11 5.06 -2.03 12.13
CA LEU A 11 4.38 -1.42 13.26
C LEU A 11 4.84 0.04 13.43
N LEU A 12 6.15 0.29 13.38
CA LEU A 12 6.70 1.64 13.47
C LEU A 12 6.18 2.54 12.34
N SER A 13 6.16 2.05 11.10
CA SER A 13 5.60 2.80 9.97
C SER A 13 4.13 3.14 10.18
N LYS A 14 3.33 2.19 10.67
CA LYS A 14 1.90 2.42 10.96
C LYS A 14 1.70 3.40 12.12
N LEU A 15 2.49 3.32 13.19
CA LEU A 15 2.43 4.26 14.31
C LEU A 15 2.82 5.67 13.90
N VAL A 16 3.91 5.83 13.13
CA VAL A 16 4.35 7.13 12.61
C VAL A 16 3.29 7.72 11.68
N CYS A 17 2.69 6.89 10.82
CA CYS A 17 1.62 7.33 9.93
C CYS A 17 0.40 7.79 10.73
N TRP A 18 -0.06 6.99 11.69
CA TRP A 18 -1.19 7.33 12.54
C TRP A 18 -0.94 8.61 13.34
N TYR A 19 0.21 8.72 14.00
CA TYR A 19 0.59 9.90 14.77
C TYR A 19 0.66 11.16 13.90
N THR A 20 1.27 11.06 12.71
CA THR A 20 1.35 12.21 11.80
C THR A 20 -0.03 12.63 11.31
N THR A 21 -0.86 11.67 10.91
CA THR A 21 -2.22 11.95 10.43
C THR A 21 -3.04 12.63 11.54
N THR A 22 -2.96 12.18 12.79
CA THR A 22 -3.67 12.81 13.91
C THR A 22 -3.13 14.21 14.24
N GLN A 23 -1.81 14.40 14.22
CA GLN A 23 -1.20 15.72 14.43
C GLN A 23 -1.61 16.72 13.34
N VAL A 24 -1.56 16.32 12.07
CA VAL A 24 -1.97 17.17 10.96
C VAL A 24 -3.46 17.48 11.03
N ASP A 25 -4.29 16.50 11.41
CA ASP A 25 -5.72 16.70 11.59
C ASP A 25 -6.03 17.73 12.70
N GLN A 26 -5.30 17.66 13.81
CA GLN A 26 -5.38 18.62 14.91
C GLN A 26 -4.95 20.03 14.47
N LEU A 27 -3.85 20.15 13.71
CA LEU A 27 -3.35 21.42 13.19
C LEU A 27 -4.30 22.07 12.18
N LEU A 28 -5.03 21.28 11.41
CA LEU A 28 -6.04 21.76 10.46
C LEU A 28 -7.29 22.32 11.15
N GLY A 29 -7.44 22.10 12.48
CA GLY A 29 -8.60 22.53 13.25
C GLY A 29 -9.89 21.80 12.90
N PRO A 30 -10.98 22.07 13.65
CA PRO A 30 -12.30 21.61 13.26
C PRO A 30 -12.66 22.25 11.92
N VAL A 31 -13.11 21.44 10.97
CA VAL A 31 -13.69 21.99 9.74
C VAL A 31 -14.90 22.81 10.16
N GLU A 32 -14.92 24.11 9.82
CA GLU A 32 -16.15 24.88 9.71
C GLU A 32 -16.99 24.25 8.59
N VAL A 33 -17.55 23.08 8.89
CA VAL A 33 -18.72 22.61 8.20
C VAL A 33 -19.76 23.61 8.69
N ILE A 34 -20.09 24.60 7.87
CA ILE A 34 -21.38 25.27 7.96
C ILE A 34 -22.36 24.10 7.92
N VAL A 35 -22.80 23.63 9.09
CA VAL A 35 -23.88 22.66 9.24
C VAL A 35 -25.11 23.51 9.01
N PRO A 36 -25.66 23.55 7.78
CA PRO A 36 -26.92 24.22 7.60
C PRO A 36 -27.95 23.33 8.28
N ASN A 37 -28.90 23.97 8.93
CA ASN A 37 -30.01 23.44 9.72
C ASN A 37 -31.00 22.54 8.93
N ASP A 38 -30.52 21.65 8.06
CA ASP A 38 -31.34 20.89 7.09
C ASP A 38 -30.93 19.40 7.11
N GLU A 39 -31.58 18.64 7.99
CA GLU A 39 -31.18 17.30 8.47
C GLU A 39 -31.41 16.13 7.48
N THR A 40 -31.86 16.34 6.25
CA THR A 40 -32.46 15.22 5.49
C THR A 40 -31.66 14.64 4.32
N LYS A 41 -30.58 15.27 3.83
CA LYS A 41 -29.78 14.69 2.73
C LYS A 41 -28.27 14.90 2.88
N PRO A 42 -27.45 13.84 2.78
CA PRO A 42 -26.00 14.01 2.74
C PRO A 42 -25.64 14.75 1.44
N ARG A 43 -24.98 15.91 1.55
CA ARG A 43 -24.61 16.75 0.40
C ARG A 43 -23.19 16.44 -0.09
N TRP A 44 -23.00 16.32 -1.41
CA TRP A 44 -21.69 16.04 -2.02
C TRP A 44 -20.59 17.03 -1.61
N ASN A 45 -20.93 18.30 -1.41
CA ASN A 45 -19.97 19.32 -0.98
C ASN A 45 -19.33 18.99 0.38
N VAL A 46 -20.08 18.37 1.29
CA VAL A 46 -19.58 17.93 2.60
C VAL A 46 -18.65 16.72 2.42
N CYS A 47 -19.04 15.77 1.57
CA CYS A 47 -18.21 14.61 1.24
C CYS A 47 -16.86 15.02 0.63
N VAL A 48 -16.87 15.97 -0.32
CA VAL A 48 -15.65 16.47 -0.98
C VAL A 48 -14.75 17.18 0.03
N LYS A 49 -15.28 18.09 0.85
CA LYS A 49 -14.48 18.79 1.88
C LYS A 49 -13.85 17.81 2.88
N LYS A 50 -14.62 16.83 3.36
CA LYS A 50 -14.14 15.77 4.25
C LYS A 50 -13.02 14.95 3.59
N THR A 51 -13.25 14.50 2.36
CA THR A 51 -12.28 13.68 1.60
C THR A 51 -10.99 14.45 1.35
N LEU A 52 -11.05 15.73 0.98
CA LEU A 52 -9.86 16.56 0.75
C LEU A 52 -9.03 16.76 2.02
N ARG A 53 -9.68 16.91 3.18
CA ARG A 53 -8.99 16.98 4.48
C ARG A 53 -8.28 15.67 4.78
N GLU A 54 -8.97 14.54 4.66
CA GLU A 54 -8.38 13.21 4.89
C GLU A 54 -7.21 12.92 3.95
N VAL A 55 -7.33 13.25 2.66
CA VAL A 55 -6.24 13.12 1.67
C VAL A 55 -5.03 13.96 2.07
N ARG A 56 -5.24 15.18 2.59
CA ARG A 56 -4.15 16.05 3.06
C ARG A 56 -3.44 15.46 4.27
N CYS A 57 -4.20 15.03 5.30
CA CYS A 57 -3.63 14.41 6.49
C CYS A 57 -2.86 13.14 6.13
N GLN A 58 -3.47 12.28 5.30
CA GLN A 58 -2.87 11.02 4.88
C GLN A 58 -1.61 11.23 4.03
N SER A 59 -1.58 12.25 3.17
CA SER A 59 -0.39 12.54 2.35
C SER A 59 0.83 12.84 3.22
N TRP A 60 0.68 13.65 4.27
CA TRP A 60 1.74 13.90 5.24
C TRP A 60 2.14 12.65 6.00
N GLY A 61 1.15 11.85 6.44
CA GLY A 61 1.41 10.57 7.10
C GLY A 61 2.20 9.59 6.24
N ILE A 62 1.91 9.53 4.94
CA ILE A 62 2.66 8.69 3.99
C ILE A 62 4.09 9.20 3.85
N LEU A 63 4.29 10.50 3.61
CA LEU A 63 5.63 11.07 3.42
C LEU A 63 6.57 10.78 4.59
N LEU A 64 6.09 10.94 5.83
CA LEU A 64 6.91 10.70 7.03
C LEU A 64 7.07 9.20 7.35
N SER A 65 6.05 8.38 7.10
CA SER A 65 6.10 6.94 7.41
C SER A 65 6.75 6.08 6.33
N HIS A 66 7.02 6.64 5.14
CA HIS A 66 7.49 5.89 3.98
C HIS A 66 8.87 5.23 4.14
N PRO A 67 9.90 5.89 4.69
CA PRO A 67 11.20 5.26 4.92
C PRO A 67 11.09 3.97 5.76
N PHE A 68 10.23 3.97 6.78
CA PHE A 68 10.01 2.80 7.64
C PHE A 68 9.31 1.65 6.92
N GLN A 69 8.37 1.96 6.02
CA GLN A 69 7.72 0.93 5.21
C GLN A 69 8.71 0.33 4.20
N VAL A 70 9.57 1.14 3.58
CA VAL A 70 10.60 0.66 2.67
C VAL A 70 11.52 -0.35 3.37
N MET A 71 11.97 -0.02 4.58
CA MET A 71 12.74 -0.94 5.41
C MET A 71 11.96 -2.23 5.72
N ALA A 72 10.69 -2.11 6.12
CA ALA A 72 9.85 -3.27 6.43
C ALA A 72 9.74 -4.24 5.24
N ILE A 73 9.45 -3.72 4.05
CA ILE A 73 9.32 -4.51 2.82
C ILE A 73 10.65 -5.19 2.46
N ARG A 74 11.79 -4.50 2.62
CA ARG A 74 13.12 -5.09 2.36
C ARG A 74 13.50 -6.17 3.38
N CYS A 75 13.16 -5.97 4.66
CA CYS A 75 13.31 -6.98 5.71
C CYS A 75 12.47 -8.24 5.45
N MET A 76 11.31 -8.10 4.81
CA MET A 76 10.51 -9.23 4.33
C MET A 76 11.11 -9.86 3.06
N GLY A 77 11.56 -9.03 2.11
CA GLY A 77 12.11 -9.47 0.83
C GLY A 77 13.38 -10.33 0.95
N GLN A 78 14.27 -10.04 1.90
CA GLN A 78 15.48 -10.85 2.13
C GLN A 78 15.17 -12.31 2.51
N PHE A 79 13.96 -12.60 3.02
CA PHE A 79 13.55 -13.98 3.31
C PHE A 79 13.47 -14.82 2.03
N ILE A 80 12.99 -14.21 0.95
CA ILE A 80 12.88 -14.86 -0.38
C ILE A 80 14.27 -15.23 -0.89
N GLY A 81 15.26 -14.35 -0.71
CA GLY A 81 16.65 -14.58 -1.12
C GLY A 81 17.46 -15.49 -0.21
N ARG A 82 16.93 -15.86 0.97
CA ARG A 82 17.66 -16.46 2.10
C ARG A 82 18.87 -15.62 2.52
N GLU A 83 18.69 -14.31 2.52
CA GLU A 83 19.71 -13.31 2.86
C GLU A 83 19.53 -12.81 4.30
N ASN A 84 20.61 -12.33 4.91
CA ASN A 84 20.63 -11.72 6.26
C ASN A 84 21.22 -10.30 6.21
N VAL A 85 20.90 -9.56 5.16
CA VAL A 85 21.38 -8.18 4.94
C VAL A 85 20.77 -7.21 5.96
N TYR A 86 19.49 -7.40 6.29
CA TYR A 86 18.74 -6.52 7.18
C TYR A 86 18.42 -7.23 8.50
N SER A 87 18.76 -6.62 9.62
CA SER A 87 18.45 -7.15 10.96
C SER A 87 17.03 -6.74 11.37
N SER A 88 16.26 -7.65 11.97
CA SER A 88 14.93 -7.30 12.51
C SER A 88 14.99 -6.48 13.80
N ILE A 89 16.14 -6.46 14.48
CA ILE A 89 16.35 -5.79 15.77
C ILE A 89 17.04 -4.43 15.56
N ASN A 90 18.01 -4.34 14.64
CA ASN A 90 18.83 -3.14 14.45
C ASN A 90 18.30 -2.26 13.30
N ILE A 91 17.34 -1.38 13.59
CA ILE A 91 16.77 -0.45 12.59
C ILE A 91 17.81 0.54 12.06
N ILE A 92 18.73 1.01 12.92
CA ILE A 92 19.78 1.97 12.55
C ILE A 92 20.73 1.35 11.51
N GLN A 93 21.10 0.08 11.70
CA GLN A 93 21.94 -0.65 10.76
C GLN A 93 21.25 -0.78 9.40
N ASN A 94 19.94 -1.09 9.38
CA ASN A 94 19.18 -1.16 8.13
C ASN A 94 19.12 0.20 7.41
N PHE A 95 19.00 1.28 8.18
CA PHE A 95 19.00 2.63 7.63
C PHE A 95 20.35 2.95 6.98
N GLN A 96 21.46 2.68 7.67
CA GLN A 96 22.81 2.85 7.13
C GLN A 96 23.03 2.00 5.88
N GLU A 97 22.56 0.76 5.87
CA GLU A 97 22.69 -0.15 4.72
C GLU A 97 21.96 0.37 3.47
N ILE A 98 20.75 0.91 3.63
CA ILE A 98 20.00 1.52 2.53
C ILE A 98 20.72 2.78 2.03
N TYR A 99 21.18 3.62 2.96
CA TYR A 99 21.90 4.85 2.62
C TYR A 99 23.19 4.57 1.85
N ASN A 100 23.97 3.56 2.28
CA ASN A 100 25.22 3.20 1.62
C ASN A 100 24.98 2.57 0.23
N LYS A 101 23.89 1.82 0.03
CA LYS A 101 23.59 1.17 -1.26
C LYS A 101 22.92 2.06 -2.29
N GLN A 102 22.03 2.96 -1.85
CA GLN A 102 21.14 3.70 -2.76
C GLN A 102 21.02 5.20 -2.41
N GLY A 103 21.71 5.66 -1.37
CA GLY A 103 21.56 7.01 -0.85
C GLY A 103 20.14 7.31 -0.35
N ILE A 104 19.80 8.60 -0.34
CA ILE A 104 18.50 9.10 0.15
C ILE A 104 17.36 8.61 -0.74
N GLY A 105 17.60 8.47 -2.05
CA GLY A 105 16.59 7.99 -3.01
C GLY A 105 16.07 6.58 -2.68
N GLY A 106 16.90 5.76 -2.02
CA GLY A 106 16.52 4.42 -1.60
C GLY A 106 15.33 4.37 -0.63
N PHE A 107 15.15 5.40 0.20
CA PHE A 107 14.04 5.47 1.18
C PHE A 107 12.71 5.89 0.57
N PHE A 108 12.71 6.43 -0.65
CA PHE A 108 11.52 6.94 -1.34
C PHE A 108 11.12 6.10 -2.56
N VAL A 109 11.67 4.90 -2.68
CA VAL A 109 11.34 3.97 -3.77
C VAL A 109 9.95 3.38 -3.55
N GLY A 110 9.09 3.57 -4.55
CA GLY A 110 7.69 3.12 -4.49
C GLY A 110 6.75 4.13 -3.81
N LEU A 111 7.22 5.36 -3.51
CA LEU A 111 6.40 6.39 -2.90
C LEU A 111 5.18 6.75 -3.74
N ILE A 112 5.36 6.97 -5.05
CA ILE A 112 4.27 7.36 -5.97
C ILE A 112 3.14 6.32 -6.02
N PRO A 113 3.39 5.02 -6.32
CA PRO A 113 2.32 4.03 -6.33
C PRO A 113 1.67 3.83 -4.95
N ARG A 114 2.42 3.98 -3.85
CA ARG A 114 1.86 3.95 -2.49
C ARG A 114 0.92 5.12 -2.25
N TRP A 115 1.34 6.32 -2.63
CA TRP A 115 0.57 7.54 -2.45
C TRP A 115 -0.73 7.50 -3.25
N LEU A 116 -0.67 7.04 -4.52
CA LEU A 116 -1.85 6.81 -5.34
C LEU A 116 -2.78 5.76 -4.74
N LEU A 117 -2.24 4.65 -4.22
CA LEU A 117 -3.04 3.61 -3.56
C LEU A 117 -3.88 4.18 -2.41
N GLU A 118 -3.24 4.91 -1.50
CA GLU A 118 -3.88 5.40 -0.28
C GLU A 118 -4.92 6.48 -0.59
N ILE A 119 -4.60 7.42 -1.49
CA ILE A 119 -5.55 8.45 -1.93
C ILE A 119 -6.77 7.82 -2.60
N THR A 120 -6.53 6.90 -3.54
CA THR A 120 -7.62 6.22 -4.25
C THR A 120 -8.49 5.42 -3.29
N THR A 121 -7.89 4.79 -2.28
CA THR A 121 -8.62 4.04 -1.25
C THR A 121 -9.55 4.96 -0.45
N ILE A 122 -9.06 6.13 -0.03
CA ILE A 122 -9.85 7.13 0.71
C ILE A 122 -11.01 7.64 -0.14
N ILE A 123 -10.73 8.03 -1.39
CA ILE A 123 -11.75 8.58 -2.29
C ILE A 123 -12.86 7.54 -2.52
N ILE A 124 -12.49 6.31 -2.91
CA ILE A 124 -13.47 5.23 -3.17
C ILE A 124 -14.28 4.94 -1.90
N SER A 125 -13.64 4.84 -0.74
CA SER A 125 -14.34 4.54 0.52
C SER A 125 -15.34 5.61 0.87
N ASN A 126 -14.95 6.89 0.84
CA ASN A 126 -15.83 8.01 1.20
C ASN A 126 -16.99 8.17 0.20
N VAL A 127 -16.73 8.00 -1.08
CA VAL A 127 -17.76 8.03 -2.13
C VAL A 127 -18.77 6.90 -1.93
N LEU A 128 -18.31 5.67 -1.67
CA LEU A 128 -19.18 4.53 -1.39
C LEU A 128 -20.01 4.73 -0.13
N ILE A 129 -19.39 5.19 0.96
CA ILE A 129 -20.10 5.48 2.21
C ILE A 129 -21.19 6.54 1.98
N HIS A 130 -20.89 7.59 1.21
CA HIS A 130 -21.87 8.62 0.87
C HIS A 130 -23.04 8.08 0.04
N MET A 131 -22.75 7.24 -0.97
CA MET A 131 -23.78 6.59 -1.78
C MET A 131 -24.67 5.68 -0.94
N LEU A 132 -24.09 4.82 -0.09
CA LEU A 132 -24.82 3.90 0.77
C LEU A 132 -25.75 4.63 1.75
N LYS A 133 -25.24 5.70 2.38
CA LYS A 133 -26.04 6.56 3.28
C LYS A 133 -27.19 7.27 2.58
N THR A 134 -27.05 7.56 1.28
CA THR A 134 -28.10 8.24 0.50
C THR A 134 -29.20 7.27 0.07
N GLN A 135 -28.84 6.03 -0.27
CA GLN A 135 -29.78 5.04 -0.83
C GLN A 135 -30.51 4.23 0.24
N LEU A 136 -29.95 4.10 1.45
CA LEU A 136 -30.53 3.30 2.53
C LEU A 136 -30.90 4.23 3.70
N PRO A 137 -32.20 4.31 4.10
CA PRO A 137 -32.61 5.07 5.28
C PRO A 137 -31.86 4.50 6.48
N THR A 138 -30.97 5.32 7.01
CA THR A 138 -29.88 4.87 7.85
C THR A 138 -30.36 4.65 9.28
N GLN A 139 -30.37 3.40 9.74
CA GLN A 139 -30.28 3.10 11.17
C GLN A 139 -28.82 3.29 11.60
N SER A 140 -28.58 3.97 12.72
CA SER A 140 -27.23 4.27 13.22
C SER A 140 -26.36 3.01 13.40
N GLU A 141 -26.99 1.87 13.65
CA GLU A 141 -26.34 0.56 13.85
C GLU A 141 -25.66 0.00 12.59
N MET A 142 -26.10 0.37 11.39
CA MET A 142 -25.56 -0.17 10.13
C MET A 142 -24.37 0.64 9.57
N LEU A 143 -24.05 1.77 10.21
CA LEU A 143 -22.95 2.65 9.79
C LEU A 143 -21.58 1.95 9.74
N PRO A 144 -21.16 1.19 10.77
CA PRO A 144 -19.87 0.50 10.74
C PRO A 144 -19.82 -0.54 9.61
N LEU A 145 -20.92 -1.23 9.34
CA LEU A 145 -21.00 -2.22 8.26
C LEU A 145 -20.74 -1.57 6.89
N TYR A 146 -21.32 -0.40 6.63
CA TYR A 146 -21.07 0.33 5.38
C TYR A 146 -19.62 0.80 5.27
N GLU A 147 -18.99 1.22 6.36
CA GLU A 147 -17.59 1.61 6.38
C GLU A 147 -16.67 0.42 6.09
N TYR A 148 -16.90 -0.73 6.73
CA TYR A 148 -16.14 -1.95 6.45
C TYR A 148 -16.33 -2.43 5.01
N PHE A 149 -17.56 -2.41 4.50
CA PHE A 149 -17.86 -2.80 3.13
C PHE A 149 -17.17 -1.87 2.12
N ALA A 150 -17.28 -0.55 2.31
CA ALA A 150 -16.62 0.43 1.46
C ALA A 150 -15.10 0.27 1.48
N ALA A 151 -14.50 0.06 2.65
CA ALA A 151 -13.07 -0.19 2.80
C ALA A 151 -12.63 -1.50 2.10
N PHE A 152 -13.45 -2.55 2.15
CA PHE A 152 -13.17 -3.82 1.47
C PHE A 152 -13.17 -3.66 -0.05
N VAL A 153 -14.19 -2.98 -0.60
CA VAL A 153 -14.27 -2.69 -2.03
C VAL A 153 -13.09 -1.83 -2.47
N ALA A 154 -12.77 -0.77 -1.71
CA ALA A 154 -11.65 0.11 -2.00
C ALA A 154 -10.30 -0.63 -2.02
N GLN A 155 -10.05 -1.52 -1.04
CA GLN A 155 -8.85 -2.36 -0.99
C GLN A 155 -8.75 -3.32 -2.17
N THR A 156 -9.89 -3.90 -2.60
CA THR A 156 -9.93 -4.80 -3.75
C THR A 156 -9.54 -4.09 -5.05
N VAL A 157 -10.05 -2.87 -5.25
CA VAL A 157 -9.75 -2.05 -6.44
C VAL A 157 -8.30 -1.56 -6.43
N THR A 158 -7.78 -1.18 -5.27
CA THR A 158 -6.43 -0.61 -5.15
C THR A 158 -5.33 -1.66 -4.95
N TYR A 159 -5.68 -2.93 -4.79
CA TYR A 159 -4.74 -4.04 -4.63
C TYR A 159 -3.60 -4.07 -5.66
N PRO A 160 -3.84 -3.87 -6.97
CA PRO A 160 -2.76 -3.85 -7.97
C PRO A 160 -1.66 -2.82 -7.66
N LEU A 161 -2.02 -1.64 -7.14
CA LEU A 161 -1.06 -0.60 -6.76
C LEU A 161 -0.22 -1.01 -5.54
N SER A 162 -0.76 -1.86 -4.65
CA SER A 162 -0.04 -2.40 -3.50
C SER A 162 1.07 -3.35 -3.94
N VAL A 163 0.77 -4.20 -4.91
CA VAL A 163 1.72 -5.12 -5.53
C VAL A 163 2.83 -4.33 -6.24
N VAL A 164 2.48 -3.35 -7.06
CA VAL A 164 3.45 -2.48 -7.73
C VAL A 164 4.34 -1.73 -6.74
N THR A 165 3.76 -1.20 -5.66
CA THR A 165 4.53 -0.54 -4.59
C THR A 165 5.58 -1.48 -4.02
N THR A 166 5.17 -2.70 -3.63
CA THR A 166 6.07 -3.69 -3.03
C THR A 166 7.20 -4.09 -3.97
N ILE A 167 6.88 -4.37 -5.24
CA ILE A 167 7.87 -4.73 -6.26
C ILE A 167 8.85 -3.58 -6.49
N MET A 168 8.36 -2.36 -6.64
CA MET A 168 9.21 -1.18 -6.81
C MET A 168 10.12 -0.97 -5.59
N THR A 169 9.63 -1.16 -4.37
CA THR A 169 10.44 -1.00 -3.15
C THR A 169 11.61 -1.99 -3.04
N VAL A 170 11.46 -3.20 -3.57
CA VAL A 170 12.51 -4.24 -3.61
C VAL A 170 13.38 -4.13 -4.88
N ASN A 171 12.86 -3.54 -5.95
CA ASN A 171 13.58 -3.34 -7.21
C ASN A 171 14.91 -2.61 -7.00
N ARG A 172 15.99 -3.14 -7.59
CA ARG A 172 17.36 -2.63 -7.47
C ARG A 172 17.89 -2.46 -6.04
N SER A 173 17.27 -3.08 -5.03
CA SER A 173 17.70 -3.00 -3.62
C SER A 173 18.95 -3.81 -3.27
N GLY A 174 19.50 -4.54 -4.24
CA GLY A 174 20.58 -5.51 -4.03
C GLY A 174 20.11 -6.81 -3.35
N LEU A 175 18.82 -6.93 -3.04
CA LEU A 175 18.22 -8.20 -2.60
C LEU A 175 17.90 -9.08 -3.79
N ARG A 176 18.12 -10.40 -3.66
CA ARG A 176 17.80 -11.38 -4.70
C ARG A 176 16.33 -11.34 -5.12
N ALA A 177 15.44 -10.98 -4.19
CA ALA A 177 14.01 -10.84 -4.45
C ALA A 177 13.65 -9.79 -5.53
N GLY A 178 14.50 -8.78 -5.73
CA GLY A 178 14.31 -7.69 -6.70
C GLY A 178 15.22 -7.77 -7.92
N MET A 179 15.81 -8.95 -8.17
CA MET A 179 16.75 -9.21 -9.25
C MET A 179 16.34 -10.45 -10.05
N LEU A 180 16.85 -10.55 -11.27
CA LEU A 180 16.71 -11.76 -12.08
C LEU A 180 17.37 -12.95 -11.36
N PRO A 181 16.81 -14.18 -11.46
CA PRO A 181 15.62 -14.60 -12.23
C PRO A 181 14.27 -14.46 -11.48
N ILE A 182 14.25 -13.89 -10.27
CA ILE A 182 13.06 -13.86 -9.41
C ILE A 182 12.12 -12.70 -9.78
N SER A 183 12.67 -11.53 -10.06
CA SER A 183 11.93 -10.35 -10.50
C SER A 183 12.68 -9.62 -11.62
N PRO A 184 12.00 -9.15 -12.67
CA PRO A 184 12.59 -8.24 -13.63
C PRO A 184 12.88 -6.89 -12.97
N ILE A 185 13.81 -6.15 -13.58
CA ILE A 185 14.23 -4.82 -13.13
C ILE A 185 13.41 -3.76 -13.86
N TYR A 186 12.75 -2.89 -13.10
CA TYR A 186 11.93 -1.82 -13.63
C TYR A 186 12.64 -0.47 -13.55
N ALA A 187 12.42 0.41 -14.53
CA ALA A 187 12.84 1.82 -14.45
C ALA A 187 11.77 2.64 -13.74
N ASN A 188 10.51 2.50 -14.17
CA ASN A 188 9.37 3.22 -13.62
C ASN A 188 8.32 2.27 -13.04
N TRP A 189 7.49 2.79 -12.13
CA TRP A 189 6.35 2.03 -11.58
C TRP A 189 5.27 1.75 -12.63
N GLN A 190 5.14 2.59 -13.65
CA GLN A 190 4.20 2.41 -14.76
C GLN A 190 4.60 1.22 -15.64
N ASP A 191 5.91 1.06 -15.89
CA ASP A 191 6.45 -0.09 -16.62
C ASP A 191 6.18 -1.39 -15.84
N ALA A 192 6.38 -1.34 -14.52
CA ALA A 192 6.03 -2.45 -13.62
C ALA A 192 4.54 -2.79 -13.68
N TYR A 193 3.67 -1.79 -13.59
CA TYR A 193 2.23 -2.00 -13.70
C TYR A 193 1.84 -2.61 -15.06
N LYS A 194 2.35 -2.04 -16.17
CA LYS A 194 2.04 -2.50 -17.53
C LYS A 194 2.51 -3.94 -17.77
N GLN A 195 3.69 -4.28 -17.29
CA GLN A 195 4.22 -5.64 -17.41
C GLN A 195 3.43 -6.64 -16.56
N LEU A 196 3.15 -6.31 -15.30
CA LEU A 196 2.37 -7.16 -14.40
C LEU A 196 0.92 -7.32 -14.87
N SER A 197 0.36 -6.30 -15.51
CA SER A 197 -0.95 -6.36 -16.15
C SER A 197 -0.94 -7.33 -17.33
N LYS A 198 0.09 -7.28 -18.17
CA LYS A 198 0.25 -8.21 -19.31
C LYS A 198 0.48 -9.66 -18.88
N THR A 199 1.13 -9.88 -17.73
CA THR A 199 1.40 -11.23 -17.21
C THR A 199 0.36 -11.72 -16.19
N GLU A 200 -0.72 -10.96 -15.98
CA GLU A 200 -1.81 -11.27 -15.03
C GLU A 200 -1.35 -11.44 -13.56
N GLN A 201 -0.23 -10.83 -13.18
CA GLN A 201 0.36 -10.95 -11.84
C GLN A 201 -0.06 -9.84 -10.87
N LEU A 202 -0.96 -8.93 -11.28
CA LEU A 202 -1.44 -7.82 -10.44
C LEU A 202 -2.24 -8.28 -9.21
N LYS A 203 -2.78 -9.50 -9.22
CA LYS A 203 -3.49 -10.11 -8.09
C LYS A 203 -2.64 -11.14 -7.33
N ARG A 204 -1.32 -11.16 -7.55
CA ARG A 204 -0.43 -12.13 -6.89
C ARG A 204 -0.50 -11.98 -5.38
N GLY A 205 -0.96 -13.03 -4.71
CA GLY A 205 -1.07 -13.08 -3.25
C GLY A 205 -2.40 -12.56 -2.69
N SER A 206 -3.40 -12.32 -3.54
CA SER A 206 -4.74 -11.87 -3.10
C SER A 206 -5.61 -13.02 -2.56
N SER A 207 -5.20 -14.27 -2.78
CA SER A 207 -5.91 -15.45 -2.26
C SER A 207 -5.42 -15.80 -0.85
N PHE A 208 -6.37 -15.87 0.10
CA PHE A 208 -6.09 -16.18 1.50
C PHE A 208 -5.70 -17.66 1.71
N PHE A 209 -6.25 -18.58 0.92
CA PHE A 209 -6.12 -20.03 1.17
C PHE A 209 -5.36 -20.79 0.07
N ASN A 210 -5.43 -20.35 -1.19
CA ASN A 210 -4.73 -21.00 -2.31
C ASN A 210 -3.62 -20.09 -2.85
N ARG A 211 -2.44 -20.17 -2.22
CA ARG A 211 -1.23 -19.47 -2.68
C ARG A 211 -0.56 -20.28 -3.79
N VAL A 212 -0.79 -19.90 -5.04
CA VAL A 212 -0.05 -20.46 -6.18
C VAL A 212 1.37 -19.90 -6.16
N ALA A 213 2.36 -20.79 -6.08
CA ALA A 213 3.76 -20.42 -6.29
C ALA A 213 3.94 -20.07 -7.78
N ILE A 214 3.86 -18.78 -8.11
CA ILE A 214 4.24 -18.32 -9.45
C ILE A 214 5.74 -18.61 -9.62
N GLY A 215 6.05 -19.47 -10.58
CA GLY A 215 7.41 -19.85 -10.96
C GLY A 215 8.26 -18.62 -11.30
N THR A 216 9.57 -18.85 -11.30
CA THR A 216 10.60 -17.90 -11.75
C THR A 216 10.16 -17.15 -13.01
N PHE A 217 10.44 -15.85 -13.06
CA PHE A 217 10.02 -15.00 -14.15
C PHE A 217 10.68 -15.50 -15.45
N GLY A 218 9.89 -16.11 -16.35
CA GLY A 218 10.38 -16.70 -17.59
C GLY A 218 10.46 -18.23 -17.62
N LEU A 219 10.08 -18.94 -16.55
CA LEU A 219 9.85 -20.39 -16.62
C LEU A 219 8.35 -20.69 -16.56
N PRO A 220 7.85 -21.62 -17.40
CA PRO A 220 6.46 -22.03 -17.38
C PRO A 220 6.08 -22.50 -15.97
N ALA A 221 4.84 -22.24 -15.55
CA ALA A 221 4.33 -22.78 -14.29
C ALA A 221 4.54 -24.31 -14.26
N PRO A 222 4.92 -24.90 -13.11
CA PRO A 222 5.10 -26.35 -13.05
C PRO A 222 3.78 -27.03 -13.45
N GLY A 223 3.82 -27.75 -14.59
CA GLY A 223 2.64 -28.39 -15.21
C GLY A 223 2.17 -27.81 -16.54
N THR A 224 2.84 -26.80 -17.10
CA THR A 224 2.55 -26.36 -18.49
C THR A 224 3.37 -27.19 -19.50
N PRO A 225 2.73 -27.83 -20.50
CA PRO A 225 3.46 -28.58 -21.52
C PRO A 225 4.37 -27.64 -22.29
N ILE A 226 5.63 -28.06 -22.48
CA ILE A 226 6.60 -27.37 -23.33
C ILE A 226 6.09 -27.51 -24.77
N PRO A 227 5.82 -26.42 -25.50
CA PRO A 227 5.52 -26.54 -26.92
C PRO A 227 6.75 -27.12 -27.62
N ASN A 228 6.55 -28.25 -28.31
CA ASN A 228 7.59 -28.93 -29.05
C ASN A 228 8.22 -27.97 -30.08
N ALA A 229 9.55 -27.99 -30.14
CA ALA A 229 10.36 -27.31 -31.14
C ALA A 229 9.99 -27.74 -32.57
#